data_AF-A0A0F9M1R8-F1
#
_entry.id   AF-A0A0F9M1R8-F1
#
_cell.length_a   1.000
_cell.length_b   1.000
_cell.length_c   1.000
_cell.angle_alpha   90.00
_cell.angle_beta   90.00
_cell.angle_gamma   90.00
#
_symmetry.space_group_name_H-M   'P 1'
#
loop_
_entity.id
_entity.type
_entity.pdbx_description
1 polymer ?
#
loop_
_entity_poly.entity_id
_entity_poly.type
_entity_poly.pdbx_seq_one_letter_code
_entity_poly.pdbx_strand_id
1 'polypeptide(L)'
;MSRMNFREIRDRFTHIDAKFVSCELGFGDVVPRYTVRFYPWWEHPTVVEALRTGKPWGLTDECEVDVRDVRDVTVYPLGLAACKLSLCEEVVDWAFLESHPYLWPYEDSEQIFCNSDPPLDELFERIQARLQDVPRAELYSYLDPLLPYKAPFCLGTFAFTLFNVVHGELEEMGVAVFVSRRPEPRPTPVLLLIDGDDYIIADDFELDVPHFQHNPEWFKPS
;
A
#
# COMPACT_ATOMS: atom_id res chain seq x y z
N MET A 1 0.37 -4.49 -26.87
CA MET A 1 0.53 -4.90 -25.47
C MET A 1 -0.85 -5.31 -24.98
N SER A 2 -0.96 -6.43 -24.27
CA SER A 2 -2.21 -6.84 -23.62
C SER A 2 -2.30 -6.12 -22.29
N ARG A 3 -3.43 -5.45 -22.02
CA ARG A 3 -3.73 -4.96 -20.69
C ARG A 3 -4.05 -6.13 -19.78
N MET A 4 -3.44 -6.13 -18.60
CA MET A 4 -3.66 -7.15 -17.58
C MET A 4 -4.18 -6.48 -16.32
N ASN A 5 -5.16 -7.11 -15.67
CA ASN A 5 -5.62 -6.66 -14.37
C ASN A 5 -4.48 -6.83 -13.34
N PHE A 6 -4.25 -5.83 -12.48
CA PHE A 6 -3.13 -5.89 -11.53
C PHE A 6 -3.19 -7.12 -10.63
N ARG A 7 -4.40 -7.62 -10.31
CA ARG A 7 -4.60 -8.77 -9.42
C ARG A 7 -3.97 -10.04 -9.98
N GLU A 8 -3.85 -10.16 -11.30
CA GLU A 8 -3.23 -11.31 -11.97
C GLU A 8 -1.70 -11.29 -11.90
N ILE A 9 -1.12 -10.12 -11.63
CA ILE A 9 0.31 -9.86 -11.78
C ILE A 9 0.92 -9.16 -10.56
N ARG A 10 0.14 -8.94 -9.49
CA ARG A 10 0.55 -8.18 -8.30
C ARG A 10 1.86 -8.69 -7.73
N ASP A 11 1.97 -10.00 -7.58
CA ASP A 11 3.14 -10.65 -6.98
C ASP A 11 4.40 -10.53 -7.86
N ARG A 12 4.25 -10.17 -9.14
CA ARG A 12 5.39 -9.83 -9.99
C ARG A 12 5.93 -8.46 -9.61
N PHE A 13 5.06 -7.51 -9.27
CA PHE A 13 5.45 -6.10 -9.22
C PHE A 13 5.68 -5.56 -7.80
N THR A 14 6.30 -6.35 -6.92
CA THR A 14 6.66 -5.92 -5.55
C THR A 14 8.11 -5.49 -5.47
N HIS A 15 8.39 -4.29 -4.95
CA HIS A 15 9.75 -3.73 -4.76
C HIS A 15 10.51 -3.50 -6.06
N ILE A 16 10.12 -2.48 -6.82
CA ILE A 16 10.69 -2.18 -8.13
C ILE A 16 11.43 -0.87 -8.09
N ASP A 17 12.65 -0.88 -8.60
CA ASP A 17 13.34 0.34 -9.01
C ASP A 17 12.89 0.73 -10.43
N ALA A 18 12.38 1.95 -10.56
CA ALA A 18 11.86 2.53 -11.77
C ALA A 18 12.18 4.02 -11.85
N LYS A 19 12.03 4.61 -13.04
CA LYS A 19 12.02 6.06 -13.21
C LYS A 19 10.65 6.56 -13.59
N PHE A 20 10.24 7.67 -12.99
CA PHE A 20 9.02 8.33 -13.41
C PHE A 20 9.17 8.81 -14.86
N VAL A 21 8.17 8.51 -15.69
CA VAL A 21 8.14 8.97 -17.09
C VAL A 21 7.08 10.04 -17.28
N SER A 22 5.84 9.73 -16.90
CA SER A 22 4.72 10.65 -17.05
C SER A 22 3.54 10.27 -16.18
N CYS A 23 2.74 11.26 -15.84
CA CYS A 23 1.43 11.07 -15.23
C CYS A 23 0.43 11.98 -15.93
N GLU A 24 -0.69 11.40 -16.34
CA GLU A 24 -1.85 12.11 -16.86
C GLU A 24 -3.03 11.80 -15.95
N LEU A 25 -3.36 12.75 -15.10
CA LEU A 25 -4.54 12.69 -14.24
C LEU A 25 -5.68 13.31 -15.04
N GLY A 26 -6.52 12.46 -15.63
CA GLY A 26 -7.46 12.84 -16.68
C GLY A 26 -8.34 14.05 -16.32
N PHE A 27 -8.27 15.09 -17.15
CA PHE A 27 -9.32 16.12 -17.27
C PHE A 27 -9.91 16.01 -18.69
N GLY A 28 -11.25 15.92 -18.80
CA GLY A 28 -11.94 15.70 -20.09
C GLY A 28 -11.96 14.22 -20.52
N ASP A 29 -11.90 13.95 -21.84
CA ASP A 29 -11.92 12.60 -22.42
C ASP A 29 -10.57 11.85 -22.33
N VAL A 30 -9.63 12.35 -21.52
CA VAL A 30 -8.30 11.75 -21.35
C VAL A 30 -8.37 10.64 -20.31
N VAL A 31 -8.00 9.42 -20.71
CA VAL A 31 -7.92 8.27 -19.81
C VAL A 31 -6.77 8.48 -18.82
N PRO A 32 -7.01 8.47 -17.50
CA PRO A 32 -5.95 8.60 -16.53
C PRO A 32 -4.89 7.51 -16.69
N ARG A 33 -3.61 7.88 -16.59
CA ARG A 33 -2.49 6.94 -16.68
C ARG A 33 -1.28 7.41 -15.92
N TYR A 34 -0.55 6.46 -15.35
CA TYR A 34 0.72 6.67 -14.68
C TYR A 34 1.76 5.76 -15.35
N THR A 35 2.87 6.32 -15.82
CA THR A 35 3.89 5.58 -16.56
C THR A 35 5.23 5.67 -15.86
N VAL A 36 5.82 4.50 -15.62
CA VAL A 36 7.16 4.33 -15.07
C VAL A 36 8.02 3.52 -16.02
N ARG A 37 9.32 3.70 -15.93
CA ARG A 37 10.32 3.04 -16.72
C ARG A 37 11.02 2.00 -15.86
N PHE A 38 10.71 0.72 -16.08
CA PHE A 38 11.29 -0.39 -15.33
C PHE A 38 12.65 -0.81 -15.83
N TYR A 39 13.51 -1.14 -14.88
CA TYR A 39 14.77 -1.81 -15.10
C TYR A 39 14.58 -3.32 -14.96
N PRO A 40 14.79 -4.14 -16.00
CA PRO A 40 14.40 -5.56 -16.01
C PRO A 40 15.20 -6.48 -15.06
N TRP A 41 16.17 -5.94 -14.31
CA TRP A 41 17.00 -6.75 -13.43
C TRP A 41 16.25 -7.33 -12.23
N TRP A 42 15.10 -6.77 -11.83
CA TRP A 42 14.33 -7.27 -10.68
C TRP A 42 13.69 -8.66 -10.93
N GLU A 43 13.42 -9.05 -12.18
CA GLU A 43 12.97 -10.41 -12.55
C GLU A 43 14.13 -11.42 -12.67
N HIS A 44 15.38 -11.02 -12.39
CA HIS A 44 16.54 -11.86 -12.62
C HIS A 44 16.64 -13.00 -11.59
N PRO A 45 16.83 -14.28 -11.99
CA PRO A 45 16.93 -15.40 -11.05
C PRO A 45 18.01 -15.23 -9.97
N THR A 46 19.12 -14.55 -10.27
CA THR A 46 20.16 -14.25 -9.27
C THR A 46 19.76 -13.14 -8.30
N VAL A 47 18.91 -12.19 -8.71
CA VAL A 47 18.32 -11.19 -7.80
C VAL A 47 17.29 -11.86 -6.91
N VAL A 48 16.39 -12.64 -7.49
CA VAL A 48 15.39 -13.43 -6.77
C VAL A 48 16.07 -14.38 -5.78
N GLU A 49 17.16 -15.05 -6.19
CA GLU A 49 17.95 -15.94 -5.33
C GLU A 49 18.74 -15.16 -4.27
N ALA A 50 19.28 -13.99 -4.59
CA ALA A 50 19.97 -13.11 -3.64
C ALA A 50 19.01 -12.60 -2.54
N LEU A 51 17.84 -12.12 -2.93
CA LEU A 51 16.76 -11.72 -2.02
C LEU A 51 16.30 -12.92 -1.16
N ARG A 52 16.19 -14.11 -1.77
CA ARG A 52 15.80 -15.35 -1.07
C ARG A 52 16.86 -15.85 -0.08
N THR A 53 18.14 -15.69 -0.39
CA THR A 53 19.26 -16.32 0.35
C THR A 53 20.11 -15.35 1.16
N GLY A 54 19.87 -14.04 1.04
CA GLY A 54 20.68 -12.98 1.66
C GLY A 54 22.11 -12.90 1.15
N LYS A 55 22.43 -13.58 0.04
CA LYS A 55 23.78 -13.56 -0.57
C LYS A 55 23.86 -12.47 -1.64
N PRO A 56 24.98 -11.75 -1.77
CA PRO A 56 25.12 -10.73 -2.80
C PRO A 56 25.00 -11.34 -4.20
N TRP A 57 24.16 -10.71 -5.02
CA TRP A 57 23.84 -11.08 -6.41
C TRP A 57 24.99 -11.03 -7.42
N GLY A 58 26.13 -10.40 -7.08
CA GLY A 58 27.37 -10.52 -7.84
C GLY A 58 27.50 -9.65 -9.09
N LEU A 59 26.72 -8.56 -9.25
CA LEU A 59 27.04 -7.56 -10.27
C LEU A 59 28.36 -6.86 -9.92
N THR A 60 29.29 -6.83 -10.88
CA THR A 60 30.45 -5.94 -10.85
C THR A 60 30.02 -4.54 -11.29
N ASP A 61 30.74 -3.49 -10.87
CA ASP A 61 30.50 -2.09 -11.27
C ASP A 61 30.47 -1.86 -12.81
N GLU A 62 30.90 -2.87 -13.58
CA GLU A 62 30.95 -2.89 -15.05
C GLU A 62 29.68 -3.43 -15.72
N CYS A 63 28.70 -3.91 -14.95
CA CYS A 63 27.40 -4.29 -15.49
C CYS A 63 26.60 -3.02 -15.79
N GLU A 64 26.91 -2.36 -16.91
CA GLU A 64 26.00 -1.42 -17.54
C GLU A 64 24.69 -2.18 -17.78
N VAL A 65 23.61 -1.80 -17.09
CA VAL A 65 22.25 -2.22 -17.44
C VAL A 65 22.08 -1.82 -18.90
N ASP A 66 22.09 -2.80 -19.82
CA ASP A 66 21.99 -2.50 -21.24
C ASP A 66 20.69 -1.71 -21.44
N VAL A 67 20.83 -0.42 -21.79
CA VAL A 67 19.73 0.55 -21.90
C VAL A 67 18.64 0.06 -22.86
N ARG A 68 18.98 -0.93 -23.70
CA ARG A 68 18.10 -1.61 -24.66
C ARG A 68 16.97 -2.41 -24.05
N ASP A 69 17.01 -2.74 -22.76
CA ASP A 69 15.99 -3.60 -22.12
C ASP A 69 15.13 -2.92 -21.07
N VAL A 70 15.34 -1.62 -20.91
CA VAL A 70 14.44 -0.74 -20.17
C VAL A 70 13.08 -0.68 -20.88
N ARG A 71 11.98 -0.84 -20.14
CA ARG A 71 10.61 -0.85 -20.68
C ARG A 71 9.72 0.08 -19.88
N ASP A 72 8.88 0.83 -20.59
CA ASP A 72 7.86 1.65 -19.97
C ASP A 72 6.66 0.75 -19.62
N VAL A 73 6.18 0.86 -18.39
CA VAL A 73 4.97 0.24 -17.88
C VAL A 73 3.98 1.33 -17.55
N THR A 74 2.82 1.23 -18.19
CA THR A 74 1.72 2.17 -17.98
C THR A 74 0.64 1.51 -17.15
N VAL A 75 0.22 2.21 -16.11
CA VAL A 75 -0.82 1.84 -15.17
C VAL A 75 -2.04 2.70 -15.46
N TYR A 76 -3.18 2.06 -15.59
CA TYR A 76 -4.47 2.68 -15.84
C TYR A 76 -5.37 2.48 -14.62
N PRO A 77 -5.54 3.49 -13.76
CA PRO A 77 -6.52 3.42 -12.69
C PRO A 77 -7.94 3.41 -13.26
N LEU A 78 -8.72 2.40 -12.89
CA LEU A 78 -10.13 2.27 -13.21
C LEU A 78 -10.95 2.87 -12.07
N GLY A 79 -11.79 3.87 -12.34
CA GLY A 79 -12.54 4.55 -11.29
C GLY A 79 -11.62 5.28 -10.31
N LEU A 80 -10.76 6.16 -10.81
CA LEU A 80 -9.83 6.96 -10.00
C LEU A 80 -10.59 7.71 -8.89
N ALA A 81 -10.28 7.41 -7.63
CA ALA A 81 -10.91 7.99 -6.46
C ALA A 81 -10.06 9.12 -5.86
N ALA A 82 -8.75 8.90 -5.71
CA ALA A 82 -7.81 9.88 -5.21
C ALA A 82 -6.39 9.63 -5.73
N CYS A 83 -5.56 10.66 -5.72
CA CYS A 83 -4.13 10.52 -5.97
C CYS A 83 -3.37 11.64 -5.29
N LYS A 84 -2.15 11.33 -4.85
CA LYS A 84 -1.16 12.28 -4.39
C LYS A 84 0.15 11.89 -5.05
N LEU A 85 0.71 12.77 -5.87
CA LEU A 85 1.96 12.52 -6.58
C LEU A 85 2.86 13.74 -6.41
N SER A 86 4.04 13.52 -5.86
CA SER A 86 5.16 14.43 -5.92
C SER A 86 5.95 14.17 -7.22
N LEU A 87 6.69 15.17 -7.70
CA LEU A 87 7.62 15.00 -8.82
C LEU A 87 8.85 14.22 -8.32
N CYS A 88 8.70 12.92 -8.10
CA CYS A 88 9.84 12.02 -7.87
C CYS A 88 10.42 11.58 -9.21
N GLU A 89 11.75 11.70 -9.37
CA GLU A 89 12.46 11.22 -10.57
C GLU A 89 12.68 9.71 -10.54
N GLU A 90 12.88 9.16 -9.35
CA GLU A 90 13.08 7.73 -9.08
C GLU A 90 11.88 7.21 -8.29
N VAL A 91 11.53 5.94 -8.55
CA VAL A 91 10.47 5.20 -7.87
C VAL A 91 11.12 3.90 -7.40
N VAL A 92 11.22 3.68 -6.10
CA VAL A 92 11.92 2.54 -5.48
C VAL A 92 10.96 1.56 -4.77
N ASP A 93 9.82 2.07 -4.33
CA ASP A 93 8.78 1.32 -3.64
C ASP A 93 7.48 1.43 -4.43
N TRP A 94 7.10 0.30 -5.03
CA TRP A 94 5.89 0.17 -5.81
C TRP A 94 5.09 -1.04 -5.32
N ALA A 95 3.86 -0.81 -4.85
CA ALA A 95 3.05 -1.88 -4.28
C ALA A 95 1.55 -1.64 -4.46
N PHE A 96 0.83 -2.66 -4.91
CA PHE A 96 -0.63 -2.67 -4.86
C PHE A 96 -1.11 -3.28 -3.55
N LEU A 97 -1.88 -2.50 -2.80
CA LEU A 97 -2.38 -2.84 -1.47
C LEU A 97 -3.90 -2.81 -1.48
N GLU A 98 -4.50 -3.83 -0.87
CA GLU A 98 -5.95 -3.92 -0.62
C GLU A 98 -6.32 -3.54 0.82
N SER A 99 -5.29 -3.35 1.65
CA SER A 99 -5.37 -2.94 3.05
C SER A 99 -4.21 -1.98 3.32
N HIS A 100 -4.53 -0.74 3.69
CA HIS A 100 -3.58 0.31 4.05
C HIS A 100 -4.33 1.43 4.77
N PRO A 101 -3.72 2.22 5.69
CA PRO A 101 -4.40 3.35 6.33
C PRO A 101 -5.05 4.36 5.36
N TYR A 102 -4.42 4.58 4.20
CA TYR A 102 -5.00 5.44 3.15
C TYR A 102 -6.30 4.91 2.54
N LEU A 103 -6.63 3.63 2.76
CA LEU A 103 -7.89 3.01 2.33
C LEU A 103 -9.00 3.11 3.39
N TRP A 104 -8.68 3.41 4.65
CA TRP A 104 -9.67 3.51 5.73
C TRP A 104 -10.81 4.51 5.47
N PRO A 105 -10.57 5.69 4.85
CA PRO A 105 -11.67 6.60 4.48
C PRO A 105 -12.70 5.97 3.52
N TYR A 106 -12.32 4.91 2.81
CA TYR A 106 -13.17 4.18 1.87
C TYR A 106 -13.81 2.93 2.48
N GLU A 107 -13.62 2.66 3.77
CA GLU A 107 -14.32 1.60 4.49
C GLU A 107 -15.63 2.09 5.12
N ASP A 108 -16.53 1.17 5.46
CA ASP A 108 -17.66 1.49 6.33
C ASP A 108 -17.13 1.86 7.72
N SER A 109 -17.76 2.83 8.40
CA SER A 109 -17.25 3.34 9.67
C SER A 109 -18.34 3.44 10.71
N GLU A 110 -17.98 3.27 11.97
CA GLU A 110 -18.93 3.28 13.07
C GLU A 110 -18.29 3.68 14.39
N GLN A 111 -19.12 4.06 15.36
CA GLN A 111 -18.67 4.58 16.64
C GLN A 111 -18.51 3.47 17.69
N ILE A 112 -17.47 3.59 18.51
CA ILE A 112 -17.29 2.77 19.71
C ILE A 112 -17.55 3.65 20.93
N PHE A 113 -18.50 3.24 21.77
CA PHE A 113 -18.79 3.90 23.04
C PHE A 113 -18.23 3.06 24.20
N CYS A 114 -17.56 3.73 25.13
CA CYS A 114 -17.02 3.11 26.33
C CYS A 114 -17.87 3.53 27.54
N ASN A 115 -18.36 2.53 28.29
CA ASN A 115 -19.13 2.72 29.54
C ASN A 115 -18.24 2.63 30.80
N SER A 116 -16.94 2.40 30.62
CA SER A 116 -15.91 2.40 31.65
C SER A 116 -14.66 3.09 31.11
N ASP A 117 -13.81 3.62 31.99
CA ASP A 117 -12.59 4.30 31.59
C ASP A 117 -11.52 3.28 31.18
N PRO A 118 -11.15 3.17 29.88
CA PRO A 118 -10.10 2.26 29.44
C PRO A 118 -8.71 2.86 29.73
N PRO A 119 -7.67 2.04 29.99
CA PRO A 119 -6.31 2.53 29.98
C PRO A 119 -5.85 2.80 28.54
N LEU A 120 -6.05 4.04 28.07
CA LEU A 120 -5.85 4.43 26.66
C LEU A 120 -4.41 4.24 26.17
N ASP A 121 -3.42 4.49 27.03
CA ASP A 121 -2.01 4.25 26.69
C ASP A 121 -1.78 2.76 26.36
N GLU A 122 -2.32 1.86 27.18
CA GLU A 122 -2.21 0.41 26.95
C GLU A 122 -2.97 -0.02 25.69
N LEU A 123 -4.19 0.52 25.49
CA LEU A 123 -4.99 0.27 24.29
C LEU A 123 -4.23 0.70 23.02
N PHE A 124 -3.63 1.89 23.03
CA PHE A 124 -2.87 2.43 21.90
C PHE A 124 -1.68 1.53 21.56
N GLU A 125 -0.88 1.12 22.56
CA GLU A 125 0.27 0.24 22.33
C GLU A 125 -0.15 -1.14 21.80
N ARG A 126 -1.27 -1.69 22.27
CA ARG A 126 -1.84 -2.95 21.76
C ARG A 126 -2.29 -2.83 20.31
N ILE A 127 -2.99 -1.76 19.95
CA ILE A 127 -3.41 -1.50 18.56
C ILE A 127 -2.19 -1.33 17.67
N GLN A 128 -1.20 -0.54 18.09
CA GLN A 128 0.04 -0.34 17.34
C GLN A 128 0.81 -1.65 17.13
N ALA A 129 0.77 -2.56 18.11
CA ALA A 129 1.39 -3.89 17.97
C ALA A 129 0.68 -4.79 16.95
N ARG A 130 -0.64 -4.63 16.75
CA ARG A 130 -1.40 -5.32 15.69
C ARG A 130 -1.27 -4.66 14.32
N LEU A 131 -1.06 -3.35 14.29
CA LEU A 131 -0.97 -2.52 13.08
C LEU A 131 0.44 -1.96 12.92
N GLN A 132 1.43 -2.85 12.83
CA GLN A 132 2.86 -2.50 12.88
C GLN A 132 3.29 -1.55 11.76
N ASP A 133 2.65 -1.67 10.59
CA ASP A 133 2.96 -0.88 9.41
C ASP A 133 2.29 0.51 9.42
N VAL A 134 1.47 0.82 10.43
CA VAL A 134 0.77 2.10 10.54
C VAL A 134 1.58 3.09 11.36
N PRO A 135 1.94 4.27 10.83
CA PRO A 135 2.63 5.30 11.61
C PRO A 135 1.80 5.75 12.82
N ARG A 136 2.43 5.92 13.98
CA ARG A 136 1.77 6.41 15.20
C ARG A 136 0.99 7.72 14.97
N ALA A 137 1.54 8.61 14.16
CA ALA A 137 0.91 9.90 13.83
C ALA A 137 -0.44 9.71 13.12
N GLU A 138 -0.55 8.70 12.25
CA GLU A 138 -1.80 8.37 11.58
C GLU A 138 -2.80 7.79 12.58
N LEU A 139 -2.35 6.87 13.44
CA LEU A 139 -3.21 6.27 14.47
C LEU A 139 -3.74 7.31 15.49
N TYR A 140 -2.92 8.32 15.86
CA TYR A 140 -3.36 9.40 16.74
C TYR A 140 -4.53 10.22 16.18
N SER A 141 -4.71 10.28 14.85
CA SER A 141 -5.86 10.95 14.26
C SER A 141 -7.20 10.26 14.57
N TYR A 142 -7.16 8.96 14.91
CA TYR A 142 -8.31 8.15 15.28
C TYR A 142 -8.41 7.89 16.78
N LEU A 143 -7.27 7.71 17.46
CA LEU A 143 -7.18 7.41 18.88
C LEU A 143 -6.02 8.19 19.50
N ASP A 144 -6.32 9.34 20.10
CA ASP A 144 -5.36 10.11 20.89
C ASP A 144 -5.43 9.69 22.37
N PRO A 145 -4.39 9.02 22.92
CA PRO A 145 -4.37 8.57 24.30
C PRO A 145 -4.23 9.71 25.31
N LEU A 146 -3.86 10.92 24.85
CA LEU A 146 -3.73 12.10 25.71
C LEU A 146 -5.09 12.77 26.00
N LEU A 147 -6.15 12.37 25.28
CA LEU A 147 -7.47 12.94 25.48
C LEU A 147 -8.12 12.42 26.77
N PRO A 148 -8.55 13.33 27.68
CA PRO A 148 -9.20 12.92 28.90
C PRO A 148 -10.65 12.55 28.62
N TYR A 149 -10.94 11.26 28.60
CA TYR A 149 -12.31 10.75 28.52
C TYR A 149 -12.88 10.44 29.91
N LYS A 150 -14.20 10.52 30.04
CA LYS A 150 -14.95 10.10 31.24
C LYS A 150 -16.16 9.29 30.81
N ALA A 151 -16.32 8.09 31.34
CA ALA A 151 -17.48 7.25 31.05
C ALA A 151 -18.83 7.90 31.43
N PRO A 152 -19.90 7.71 30.62
CA PRO A 152 -19.89 7.14 29.28
C PRO A 152 -19.37 8.15 28.23
N PHE A 153 -18.55 7.69 27.28
CA PHE A 153 -18.04 8.53 26.20
C PHE A 153 -17.95 7.78 24.87
N CYS A 154 -17.94 8.54 23.77
CA CYS A 154 -17.57 8.01 22.45
C CYS A 154 -16.06 8.04 22.34
N LEU A 155 -15.43 6.87 22.20
CA LEU A 155 -13.98 6.75 22.03
C LEU A 155 -13.54 7.34 20.69
N GLY A 156 -14.33 7.10 19.65
CA GLY A 156 -14.03 7.55 18.31
C GLY A 156 -14.96 6.93 17.27
N THR A 157 -14.79 7.37 16.03
CA THR A 157 -15.40 6.74 14.85
C THR A 157 -14.29 6.05 14.09
N PHE A 158 -14.45 4.75 13.84
CA PHE A 158 -13.40 3.93 13.27
C PHE A 158 -13.88 3.28 11.98
N ALA A 159 -13.00 3.27 10.97
CA ALA A 159 -13.15 2.47 9.75
C ALA A 159 -13.17 0.97 10.08
N PHE A 160 -13.87 0.15 9.31
CA PHE A 160 -14.09 -1.29 9.53
C PHE A 160 -12.86 -2.05 10.08
N THR A 161 -11.70 -1.90 9.42
CA THR A 161 -10.46 -2.57 9.81
C THR A 161 -10.01 -2.13 11.20
N LEU A 162 -9.89 -0.83 11.41
CA LEU A 162 -9.46 -0.26 12.68
C LEU A 162 -10.50 -0.52 13.79
N PHE A 163 -11.79 -0.46 13.47
CA PHE A 163 -12.90 -0.76 14.37
C PHE A 163 -12.76 -2.18 14.94
N ASN A 164 -12.53 -3.18 14.08
CA ASN A 164 -12.38 -4.56 14.52
C ASN A 164 -11.18 -4.75 15.46
N VAL A 165 -10.07 -4.05 15.19
CA VAL A 165 -8.87 -4.10 16.04
C VAL A 165 -9.14 -3.41 17.38
N VAL A 166 -9.64 -2.18 17.38
CA VAL A 166 -9.94 -1.39 18.60
C VAL A 166 -10.97 -2.12 19.45
N HIS A 167 -12.07 -2.57 18.87
CA HIS A 167 -13.12 -3.30 19.57
C HIS A 167 -12.59 -4.60 20.18
N GLY A 168 -11.81 -5.37 19.43
CA GLY A 168 -11.21 -6.62 19.92
C GLY A 168 -10.29 -6.38 21.11
N GLU A 169 -9.41 -5.38 21.05
CA GLU A 169 -8.52 -5.04 22.18
C GLU A 169 -9.30 -4.56 23.40
N LEU A 170 -10.34 -3.72 23.22
CA LEU A 170 -11.21 -3.30 24.32
C LEU A 170 -11.93 -4.48 24.99
N GLU A 171 -12.43 -5.44 24.20
CA GLU A 171 -13.04 -6.67 24.72
C GLU A 171 -12.02 -7.52 25.49
N GLU A 172 -10.81 -7.69 24.97
CA GLU A 172 -9.71 -8.42 25.63
C GLU A 172 -9.28 -7.76 26.94
N MET A 173 -9.34 -6.43 27.01
CA MET A 173 -9.06 -5.65 28.21
C MET A 173 -10.23 -5.63 29.21
N GLY A 174 -11.37 -6.24 28.88
CA GLY A 174 -12.56 -6.28 29.73
C GLY A 174 -13.28 -4.93 29.85
N VAL A 175 -13.08 -4.02 28.90
CA VAL A 175 -13.74 -2.72 28.88
C VAL A 175 -15.20 -2.91 28.45
N ALA A 176 -16.13 -2.30 29.18
CA ALA A 176 -17.55 -2.37 28.84
C ALA A 176 -17.84 -1.45 27.64
N VAL A 177 -17.95 -2.04 26.45
CA VAL A 177 -18.23 -1.32 25.20
C VAL A 177 -19.70 -1.40 24.81
N PHE A 178 -20.19 -0.34 24.17
CA PHE A 178 -21.47 -0.31 23.47
C PHE A 178 -21.23 0.08 22.01
N VAL A 179 -21.88 -0.65 21.11
CA VAL A 179 -21.77 -0.49 19.67
C VAL A 179 -23.19 -0.43 19.10
N SER A 180 -23.54 0.68 18.44
CA SER A 180 -24.84 0.91 17.79
C SER A 180 -25.10 -0.08 16.67
N ARG A 181 -24.09 -0.28 15.83
CA ARG A 181 -24.07 -1.18 14.67
C ARG A 181 -22.63 -1.68 14.48
N ARG A 182 -22.41 -2.84 13.88
CA ARG A 182 -21.06 -3.19 13.42
C ARG A 182 -20.87 -2.68 11.99
N PRO A 183 -19.73 -2.05 11.66
CA PRO A 183 -19.44 -1.70 10.28
C PRO A 183 -19.36 -2.98 9.45
N GLU A 184 -19.81 -2.92 8.20
CA GLU A 184 -19.86 -4.07 7.30
C GLU A 184 -18.70 -4.01 6.30
N PRO A 185 -18.12 -5.17 5.92
CA PRO A 185 -17.13 -5.20 4.86
C PRO A 185 -17.80 -4.78 3.54
N ARG A 186 -17.22 -3.79 2.88
CA ARG A 186 -17.62 -3.34 1.55
C ARG A 186 -16.46 -3.43 0.57
N PRO A 187 -16.70 -3.50 -0.75
CA PRO A 187 -15.63 -3.38 -1.73
C PRO A 187 -14.86 -2.09 -1.48
N THR A 188 -13.60 -2.21 -1.09
CA THR A 188 -12.67 -1.11 -0.94
C THR A 188 -11.91 -0.92 -2.26
N PRO A 189 -11.60 0.33 -2.62
CA PRO A 189 -10.71 0.58 -3.74
C PRO A 189 -9.32 0.01 -3.42
N VAL A 190 -8.53 -0.15 -4.47
CA VAL A 190 -7.15 -0.60 -4.38
C VAL A 190 -6.24 0.63 -4.31
N LEU A 191 -5.22 0.52 -3.47
CA LEU A 191 -4.14 1.49 -3.38
C LEU A 191 -2.98 1.02 -4.23
N LEU A 192 -2.48 1.87 -5.11
CA LEU A 192 -1.11 1.81 -5.58
C LEU A 192 -0.27 2.78 -4.76
N LEU A 193 0.59 2.25 -3.91
CA LEU A 193 1.59 3.01 -3.17
C LEU A 193 2.84 3.19 -4.06
N ILE A 194 3.32 4.43 -4.12
CA ILE A 194 4.47 4.86 -4.90
C ILE A 194 5.34 5.62 -3.90
N ASP A 195 6.54 5.15 -3.54
CA ASP A 195 7.53 5.86 -2.73
C ASP A 195 7.00 6.69 -1.54
N GLY A 196 6.99 6.08 -0.36
CA GLY A 196 6.64 6.77 0.88
C GLY A 196 5.17 7.19 0.91
N ASP A 197 4.89 8.46 0.61
CA ASP A 197 3.55 9.07 0.75
C ASP A 197 2.84 9.31 -0.60
N ASP A 198 3.47 8.99 -1.74
CA ASP A 198 2.82 9.11 -3.05
C ASP A 198 1.93 7.90 -3.33
N TYR A 199 0.78 8.15 -3.96
CA TYR A 199 -0.19 7.10 -4.21
C TYR A 199 -1.22 7.43 -5.27
N ILE A 200 -1.85 6.36 -5.76
CA ILE A 200 -3.07 6.38 -6.56
C ILE A 200 -4.08 5.42 -5.91
N ILE A 201 -5.32 5.85 -5.73
CA ILE A 201 -6.42 5.02 -5.23
C ILE A 201 -7.50 4.96 -6.32
N ALA A 202 -7.91 3.76 -6.68
CA ALA A 202 -8.87 3.52 -7.74
C ALA A 202 -9.69 2.25 -7.44
N ASP A 203 -10.86 2.08 -8.05
CA ASP A 203 -11.66 0.86 -7.89
C ASP A 203 -10.86 -0.39 -8.30
N ASP A 204 -10.05 -0.27 -9.35
CA ASP A 204 -9.14 -1.32 -9.83
C ASP A 204 -8.02 -0.72 -10.70
N PHE A 205 -7.07 -1.54 -11.15
CA PHE A 205 -5.98 -1.14 -12.04
C PHE A 205 -5.77 -2.12 -13.20
N GLU A 206 -5.51 -1.57 -14.38
CA GLU A 206 -4.95 -2.30 -15.52
C GLU A 206 -3.51 -1.86 -15.78
N LEU A 207 -2.66 -2.78 -16.24
CA LEU A 207 -1.29 -2.47 -16.62
C LEU A 207 -1.00 -2.93 -18.05
N ASP A 208 -0.27 -2.11 -18.78
CA ASP A 208 0.45 -2.55 -19.96
C ASP A 208 1.70 -3.30 -19.51
N VAL A 209 1.64 -4.63 -19.55
CA VAL A 209 2.78 -5.49 -19.20
C VAL A 209 3.66 -5.67 -20.44
N PRO A 210 4.91 -5.17 -20.44
CA PRO A 210 5.83 -5.44 -21.53
C PRO A 210 6.24 -6.92 -21.50
N HIS A 211 6.41 -7.51 -22.68
CA HIS A 211 7.04 -8.82 -22.79
C HIS A 211 8.53 -8.66 -22.49
N PHE A 212 8.96 -9.04 -21.29
CA PHE A 212 10.38 -9.16 -20.98
C PHE A 212 10.92 -10.42 -21.68
N GLN A 213 11.91 -10.26 -22.55
CA GLN A 213 12.65 -11.42 -23.07
C GLN A 213 13.62 -11.86 -21.99
N HIS A 214 13.45 -13.09 -21.49
CA HIS A 214 14.43 -13.71 -20.62
C HIS A 214 15.67 -14.06 -21.47
N ASN A 215 16.76 -13.30 -21.31
CA ASN A 215 18.01 -13.48 -22.05
C ASN A 215 19.10 -14.04 -21.11
N PRO A 216 19.19 -15.38 -20.93
CA PRO A 216 20.14 -16.01 -20.01
C PRO A 216 21.62 -15.87 -20.43
N GLU A 217 21.90 -15.44 -21.66
CA GLU A 217 23.27 -15.30 -22.19
C GLU A 217 24.04 -14.07 -21.67
N TRP A 218 23.34 -13.10 -21.07
CA TRP A 218 23.95 -11.86 -20.56
C TRP A 218 24.77 -12.06 -19.29
N PHE A 219 24.71 -13.23 -18.67
CA PHE A 219 25.31 -13.46 -17.35
C PHE A 219 26.04 -14.80 -17.34
N LYS A 220 27.38 -14.76 -17.43
CA LYS A 220 28.23 -15.93 -17.23
C LYS A 220 28.52 -16.09 -15.74
N PRO A 221 28.38 -17.30 -15.15
CA PRO A 221 28.87 -17.55 -13.81
C PRO A 221 30.39 -17.41 -13.78
N SER A 222 30.90 -16.61 -12.84
CA SER A 222 32.30 -16.55 -12.46
C SER A 222 32.76 -17.86 -11.82
#